data_AF-A0A857FSJ2-F1
#
_entry.id   AF-A0A857FSJ2-F1
#
_cell.length_a   1.000
_cell.length_b   1.000
_cell.length_c   1.000
_cell.angle_alpha   90.00
_cell.angle_beta   90.00
_cell.angle_gamma   90.00
#
_symmetry.space_group_name_H-M   'P 1'
#
loop_
_entity.id
_entity.type
_entity.pdbx_description
1 polymer ?
#
loop_
_entity_poly.entity_id
_entity_poly.type
_entity_poly.pdbx_seq_one_letter_code
_entity_poly.pdbx_strand_id
1 'polypeptide(L)' 'MENSSLPEIIKRAGGRRAIARALGMTEQAVGQWKQVPPRWVVDVAAMAGMSPTEIRPDVFRDPLPQVMQSIGITA' A
#
# COMPACT_ATOMS: atom_id res chain seq x y z
N MET A 1 11.85 -9.71 8.83
CA MET A 1 10.39 -9.95 8.81
C MET A 1 9.85 -9.17 7.62
N GLU A 2 10.05 -9.72 6.42
CA GLU A 2 9.84 -9.01 5.16
C GLU A 2 8.50 -9.41 4.54
N ASN A 3 7.73 -8.38 4.15
CA ASN A 3 6.41 -8.40 3.51
C ASN A 3 5.22 -8.63 4.46
N SER A 4 4.50 -7.55 4.74
CA SER A 4 3.21 -7.55 5.44
C SER A 4 2.20 -8.41 4.67
N SER A 5 1.92 -9.61 5.19
CA SER A 5 0.90 -10.50 4.63
C SER A 5 -0.47 -9.81 4.61
N LEU A 6 -1.18 -9.84 3.49
CA LEU A 6 -2.56 -9.34 3.32
C LEU A 6 -3.49 -9.59 4.53
N PRO A 7 -3.53 -10.79 5.16
CA PRO A 7 -4.34 -11.01 6.37
C PRO A 7 -3.98 -10.11 7.55
N GLU A 8 -2.71 -9.77 7.76
CA GLU A 8 -2.27 -8.86 8.83
C GLU A 8 -2.72 -7.42 8.54
N ILE A 9 -2.59 -6.99 7.29
CA ILE A 9 -3.08 -5.68 6.84
C ILE A 9 -4.58 -5.55 7.08
N ILE A 10 -5.33 -6.58 6.68
CA ILE A 10 -6.78 -6.65 6.89
C ILE A 10 -7.11 -6.63 8.37
N LYS A 11 -6.37 -7.37 9.21
CA LYS A 11 -6.59 -7.42 10.66
C LYS A 11 -6.37 -6.04 11.30
N ARG A 12 -5.27 -5.35 10.95
CA ARG A 12 -4.97 -3.99 11.43
C ARG A 12 -6.00 -2.96 10.99
N ALA A 13 -6.51 -3.08 9.76
CA ALA A 13 -7.58 -2.22 9.24
C ALA A 13 -8.97 -2.47 9.88
N GLY A 14 -9.08 -3.33 10.89
CA GLY A 14 -10.35 -3.66 11.54
C GLY A 14 -11.14 -4.80 10.87
N GLY A 15 -10.50 -5.54 9.97
CA GLY A 15 -11.06 -6.71 9.29
C GLY A 15 -11.71 -6.42 7.95
N ARG A 16 -12.10 -7.50 7.25
CA ARG A 16 -12.68 -7.42 5.88
C ARG A 16 -13.97 -6.61 5.86
N ARG A 17 -14.80 -6.73 6.90
CA ARG A 17 -16.07 -5.99 7.05
C ARG A 17 -15.86 -4.49 7.18
N ALA A 18 -14.86 -4.06 7.95
CA ALA A 18 -14.56 -2.65 8.11
C ALA A 18 -14.12 -2.04 6.78
N ILE A 19 -13.19 -2.70 6.08
CA ILE A 19 -12.71 -2.31 4.75
C ILE A 19 -13.87 -2.26 3.75
N ALA A 20 -14.68 -3.32 3.70
CA ALA A 20 -15.81 -3.41 2.79
C ALA A 20 -16.81 -2.26 3.00
N ARG A 21 -17.12 -1.93 4.25
CA ARG A 21 -18.01 -0.82 4.62
C ARG A 21 -17.41 0.54 4.28
N ALA A 22 -16.13 0.76 4.59
CA ALA A 22 -15.46 2.04 4.33
C ALA A 22 -15.44 2.38 2.84
N LEU A 23 -15.36 1.36 2.00
CA LEU A 23 -15.15 1.54 0.58
C LEU A 23 -16.37 1.16 -0.28
N GLY A 24 -17.50 0.89 0.35
CA GLY A 24 -18.77 0.60 -0.33
C GLY A 24 -18.76 -0.66 -1.19
N MET A 25 -18.00 -1.69 -0.80
CA MET A 25 -17.96 -2.98 -1.49
C MET A 25 -18.42 -4.14 -0.58
N THR A 26 -18.54 -5.33 -1.16
CA THR A 26 -18.92 -6.54 -0.41
C THR A 26 -17.71 -7.14 0.31
N GLU A 27 -17.96 -7.82 1.43
CA GLU A 27 -16.92 -8.57 2.16
C GLU A 27 -16.28 -9.65 1.28
N GLN A 28 -17.05 -10.24 0.35
CA GLN A 28 -16.55 -11.18 -0.64
C GLN A 28 -15.55 -10.53 -1.60
N ALA A 29 -15.78 -9.29 -2.04
CA ALA A 29 -14.84 -8.57 -2.90
C ALA A 29 -13.48 -8.39 -2.21
N VAL A 30 -13.47 -8.04 -0.92
CA VAL A 30 -12.25 -7.99 -0.10
C VAL A 30 -11.61 -9.36 0.06
N GLY A 31 -12.41 -10.41 0.23
CA GLY A 31 -11.94 -11.80 0.35
C GLY A 31 -11.26 -12.36 -0.91
N GLN A 32 -11.57 -11.80 -2.09
CA GLN A 32 -10.94 -12.19 -3.36
C GLN A 32 -9.60 -11.49 -3.62
N TRP A 33 -9.18 -10.57 -2.75
CA TRP A 33 -7.92 -9.86 -2.92
C TRP A 33 -6.74 -10.80 -2.67
N LYS A 34 -5.94 -11.03 -3.71
CA LYS A 34 -4.60 -11.62 -3.56
C LYS A 34 -3.62 -10.63 -2.94
N GLN A 35 -3.82 -9.35 -3.21
CA GLN A 35 -3.06 -8.20 -2.70
C GLN A 35 -3.97 -6.97 -2.68
N VAL A 36 -3.62 -5.94 -1.91
CA VAL A 36 -4.39 -4.69 -1.87
C VAL A 36 -4.31 -3.99 -3.25
N PRO A 37 -5.47 -3.72 -3.89
CA PRO A 37 -5.48 -3.06 -5.20
C PRO A 37 -4.93 -1.62 -5.11
N PRO A 38 -4.14 -1.13 -6.09
CA PRO A 38 -3.45 0.16 -6.01
C PRO A 38 -4.36 1.34 -5.65
N ARG A 39 -5.55 1.41 -6.25
CA ARG A 39 -6.51 2.49 -6.01
C ARG A 39 -7.11 2.52 -4.60
N TRP A 40 -6.92 1.46 -3.79
CA TRP A 40 -7.43 1.30 -2.43
C TRP A 40 -6.30 1.30 -1.39
N VAL A 41 -5.03 1.34 -1.83
CA VAL A 41 -3.88 1.25 -0.92
C VAL A 41 -3.90 2.40 0.07
N VAL A 42 -4.24 3.62 -0.38
CA VAL A 42 -4.26 4.81 0.49
C VAL A 42 -5.32 4.69 1.57
N ASP A 43 -6.54 4.28 1.21
CA ASP A 43 -7.63 4.09 2.18
C ASP A 43 -7.31 2.97 3.18
N VAL A 44 -6.84 1.82 2.67
CA VAL A 44 -6.47 0.68 3.53
C VAL A 44 -5.27 1.02 4.42
N ALA A 45 -4.30 1.78 3.93
CA ALA A 45 -3.17 2.30 4.70
C ALA A 45 -3.64 3.20 5.85
N ALA A 46 -4.54 4.15 5.56
CA ALA A 46 -5.12 5.03 6.55
C ALA A 46 -5.90 4.25 7.63
N MET A 47 -6.68 3.25 7.23
CA MET A 47 -7.41 2.39 8.16
C MET A 47 -6.50 1.50 9.01
N ALA A 48 -5.42 0.97 8.42
CA ALA A 48 -4.50 0.08 9.09
C ALA A 48 -3.42 0.80 9.91
N GLY A 49 -3.32 2.12 9.80
CA GLY A 49 -2.25 2.92 10.40
C GLY A 49 -0.87 2.56 9.87
N MET A 50 -0.77 2.18 8.60
CA MET A 50 0.48 1.78 7.93
C MET A 50 0.79 2.70 6.75
N SER A 51 2.04 2.74 6.31
CA SER A 51 2.39 3.53 5.13
C SER A 51 1.97 2.80 3.84
N PRO A 52 1.46 3.51 2.81
CA PRO A 52 1.15 2.91 1.51
C PRO A 52 2.32 2.14 0.88
N THR A 53 3.54 2.65 1.09
CA THR A 53 4.80 2.05 0.65
C THR A 53 5.10 0.71 1.35
N GLU A 54 4.64 0.52 2.59
CA GLU A 54 4.79 -0.75 3.31
C GLU A 54 3.80 -1.82 2.82
N ILE A 55 2.61 -1.40 2.37
CA ILE A 55 1.56 -2.29 1.83
C ILE A 55 1.90 -2.73 0.40
N ARG A 56 2.36 -1.79 -0.43
CA ARG A 56 2.75 -2.04 -1.83
C ARG A 56 4.04 -1.30 -2.17
N PRO A 57 5.21 -1.82 -1.74
CA PRO A 57 6.51 -1.26 -2.15
C PRO A 57 6.75 -1.36 -3.66
N ASP A 58 6.01 -2.26 -4.33
CA ASP A 58 6.05 -2.45 -5.78
C ASP A 58 5.35 -1.32 -6.58
N VAL A 59 4.33 -0.66 -6.00
CA VAL A 59 3.67 0.51 -6.64
C VAL A 59 4.42 1.78 -6.32
N PHE A 60 4.85 1.91 -5.06
CA PHE A 60 5.54 3.07 -4.54
C PHE A 60 7.05 2.83 -4.47
N ARG A 61 7.63 2.22 -5.50
CA ARG A 61 9.09 2.13 -5.58
C ARG A 61 9.63 3.55 -5.53
N ASP A 62 10.60 3.77 -4.63
CA ASP A 62 11.32 5.03 -4.45
C ASP A 62 11.52 5.71 -5.82
N PRO A 63 11.25 7.03 -5.95
CA PRO A 63 11.68 7.72 -7.15
C PRO A 63 13.14 7.33 -7.35
N LEU A 64 13.43 6.74 -8.53
CA LEU A 64 14.79 6.39 -8.98
C LEU A 64 15.76 7.34 -8.32
N PRO A 65 16.85 6.88 -7.65
CA PRO A 65 17.80 7.77 -7.01
C PRO A 65 18.06 8.86 -8.02
N GLN A 66 17.54 10.06 -7.74
CA GLN A 66 17.60 11.16 -8.69
C GLN A 66 19.06 11.21 -9.03
N VAL A 67 19.37 10.93 -10.30
CA VAL A 67 20.72 11.01 -10.82
C VAL A 67 21.20 12.35 -10.30
N MET A 68 22.02 12.34 -9.26
CA MET A 68 22.55 13.53 -8.65
C MET A 68 23.48 14.05 -9.72
N GLN A 69 22.90 14.93 -10.55
CA GLN A 69 23.52 16.09 -11.12
C GLN A 69 24.99 15.83 -11.44
N SER A 70 25.21 15.02 -12.49
CA SER A 70 26.43 15.15 -13.29
C SER A 70 26.37 16.52 -13.97
N ILE A 71 26.58 17.59 -13.22
CA ILE A 71 27.02 18.86 -13.78
C ILE A 71 28.49 18.99 -13.41
N GLY A 72 29.33 18.43 -14.28
CA GLY A 72 30.72 18.84 -14.34
C GLY A 72 30.76 20.31 -14.74
N ILE A 73 30.80 21.21 -13.76
CA ILE A 73 31.29 22.57 -13.99
C ILE A 73 32.81 22.47 -13.84
N THR A 74 33.49 22.29 -14.97
CA THR A 74 34.93 22.47 -15.07
C THR A 74 35.26 23.92 -14.73
N ALA A 75 36.04 24.12 -13.67
CA ALA A 75 36.72 25.38 -13.35
C ALA A 75 38.11 25.40 -14.01
#